data_AF-A0A2K6U137-F1
#
_entry.id   AF-A0A2K6U137-F1
#
_cell.length_a   1.000
_cell.length_b   1.000
_cell.length_c   1.000
_cell.angle_alpha   90.00
_cell.angle_beta   90.00
_cell.angle_gamma   90.00
#
_symmetry.space_group_name_H-M   'P 1'
#
loop_
_entity.id
_entity.type
_entity.pdbx_description
1 polymer ?
#
loop_
_entity_poly.entity_id
_entity_poly.type
_entity_poly.pdbx_seq_one_letter_code
_entity_poly.pdbx_strand_id
1 'polypeptide(L)'
;MATPSLRGRLGRPWNSRKPILKPNKPLILANRVGERRREKGEATCITEMSVMMACWKQNEFCDDACIKEIQGFLDCFRGTDGVWLH
;
A
#
# COMPACT_ATOMS: atom_id res chain seq x y z
N MET A 1 3.02 -14.53 -21.63
CA MET A 1 1.82 -15.07 -20.96
C MET A 1 0.83 -15.51 -22.02
N ALA A 2 0.23 -16.71 -21.91
CA ALA A 2 -0.76 -17.18 -22.87
C ALA A 2 -2.16 -16.67 -22.51
N THR A 3 -2.91 -16.13 -23.47
CA THR A 3 -4.31 -15.73 -23.27
C THR A 3 -5.23 -16.94 -23.30
N PRO A 4 -6.02 -17.21 -22.25
CA PRO A 4 -6.94 -18.35 -22.22
C PRO A 4 -8.13 -18.16 -23.18
N SER A 5 -8.64 -19.27 -23.74
CA SER A 5 -9.77 -19.25 -24.69
C SER A 5 -11.11 -18.95 -24.01
N LEU A 6 -11.91 -18.08 -24.65
CA LEU A 6 -13.27 -17.71 -24.22
C LEU A 6 -14.38 -18.56 -24.86
N ARG A 7 -14.05 -19.48 -25.78
CA ARG A 7 -15.04 -20.30 -26.51
C ARG A 7 -15.89 -21.12 -25.54
N GLY A 8 -17.21 -20.99 -25.63
CA GLY A 8 -18.15 -21.75 -24.80
C GLY A 8 -18.22 -21.33 -23.32
N ARG A 9 -17.51 -20.27 -22.91
CA ARG A 9 -17.50 -19.79 -21.50
C ARG A 9 -18.57 -18.75 -21.20
N LEU A 10 -19.14 -18.13 -22.23
CA LEU A 10 -20.18 -17.11 -22.15
C LEU A 10 -21.56 -17.70 -22.42
N GLY A 11 -22.58 -17.09 -21.80
CA GLY A 11 -23.98 -17.42 -22.07
C GLY A 11 -24.36 -16.93 -23.46
N ARG A 12 -24.52 -17.85 -24.40
CA ARG A 12 -24.98 -17.57 -25.76
C ARG A 12 -26.12 -18.52 -26.10
N PRO A 13 -27.11 -18.11 -26.90
CA PRO A 13 -28.23 -18.97 -27.29
C PRO A 13 -27.79 -20.29 -27.94
N TRP A 14 -26.71 -20.25 -28.72
CA TRP A 14 -26.14 -21.43 -29.40
C TRP A 14 -25.23 -22.30 -28.52
N ASN A 15 -24.93 -21.87 -27.29
CA ASN A 15 -24.04 -22.59 -26.39
C ASN A 15 -24.85 -23.32 -25.31
N SER A 16 -25.08 -24.62 -25.49
CA SER A 16 -25.79 -25.46 -24.52
C SER A 16 -25.01 -25.71 -23.22
N ARG A 17 -23.74 -25.27 -23.14
CA ARG A 17 -22.92 -25.39 -21.93
C ARG A 17 -23.30 -24.29 -20.93
N LYS A 18 -23.35 -24.66 -19.65
CA LYS A 18 -23.53 -23.70 -18.55
C LYS A 18 -22.42 -22.63 -18.62
N PRO A 19 -22.75 -21.33 -18.58
CA PRO A 19 -21.76 -20.26 -18.68
C PRO A 19 -20.87 -20.23 -17.42
N ILE A 20 -19.56 -20.21 -17.63
CA ILE A 20 -18.55 -20.17 -16.56
C ILE A 20 -18.25 -18.73 -16.18
N LEU A 21 -18.20 -17.83 -17.17
CA LEU A 21 -17.94 -16.40 -16.96
C LEU A 21 -19.24 -15.62 -17.05
N LYS A 22 -19.49 -14.76 -16.06
CA LYS A 22 -20.62 -13.83 -16.00
C LYS A 22 -20.08 -12.41 -15.81
N PRO A 23 -19.51 -11.79 -16.86
CA PRO A 23 -18.90 -10.48 -16.74
C PRO A 23 -19.98 -9.39 -16.61
N ASN A 24 -19.83 -8.49 -15.63
CA ASN A 24 -20.73 -7.35 -15.43
C ASN A 24 -20.46 -6.19 -16.43
N LYS A 25 -19.36 -6.27 -17.17
CA LYS A 25 -18.93 -5.28 -18.18
C LYS A 25 -18.65 -6.02 -19.48
N PRO A 26 -18.86 -5.41 -20.66
CA PRO A 26 -18.55 -6.06 -21.93
C PRO A 26 -17.05 -6.38 -22.00
N LEU A 27 -16.70 -7.56 -22.52
CA LEU A 27 -15.32 -8.00 -22.73
C LEU A 27 -14.73 -7.34 -24.00
N ILE A 28 -14.74 -6.01 -24.01
CA ILE A 28 -14.20 -5.17 -25.08
C ILE A 28 -13.11 -4.32 -24.44
N LEU A 29 -11.95 -4.23 -25.11
CA LEU A 29 -10.84 -3.44 -24.61
C LEU A 29 -11.19 -1.95 -24.66
N ALA A 30 -10.85 -1.22 -23.59
CA ALA A 30 -10.99 0.23 -23.56
C ALA A 30 -9.71 0.90 -24.08
N ASN A 31 -9.84 2.10 -24.66
CA ASN A 31 -8.71 2.94 -25.09
C ASN A 31 -8.07 3.73 -23.92
N ARG A 32 -8.04 3.12 -22.73
CA ARG A 32 -7.40 3.67 -21.52
C ARG A 32 -7.01 2.54 -20.59
N VAL A 33 -6.00 2.79 -19.78
CA VAL A 33 -5.53 1.87 -18.73
C VAL A 33 -6.00 2.35 -17.36
N GLY A 34 -5.99 1.45 -16.38
CA GLY A 34 -6.23 1.84 -14.98
C GLY A 34 -5.11 2.74 -14.49
N GLU A 35 -5.47 3.80 -13.78
CA GLU A 35 -4.50 4.72 -13.18
C GLU A 35 -3.63 3.98 -12.16
N ARG A 36 -2.36 4.39 -12.04
CA ARG A 36 -1.49 3.83 -10.99
C ARG A 36 -2.07 4.23 -9.64
N ARG A 37 -2.39 3.23 -8.82
CA ARG A 37 -2.80 3.50 -7.44
C ARG A 37 -1.62 4.14 -6.71
N ARG A 38 -1.81 5.34 -6.18
CA ARG A 38 -0.84 5.97 -5.27
C ARG A 38 -0.79 5.14 -3.99
N GLU A 39 0.41 5.01 -3.45
CA GLU A 39 0.60 4.46 -2.11
C GLU A 39 -0.15 5.35 -1.13
N LYS A 40 -0.81 4.72 -0.15
CA LYS A 40 -1.45 5.47 0.92
C LYS A 40 -0.34 5.92 1.87
N GLY A 41 -0.53 7.07 2.51
CA GLY A 41 0.38 7.49 3.57
C GLY A 41 0.43 6.41 4.66
N GLU A 42 1.63 5.89 4.91
CA GLU A 42 1.93 5.01 6.04
C GLU A 42 2.72 5.82 7.07
N ALA A 43 2.52 5.51 8.35
CA ALA A 43 3.31 6.14 9.40
C ALA A 43 4.78 5.71 9.23
N THR A 44 5.66 6.66 8.96
CA THR A 44 7.11 6.46 8.86
C THR A 44 7.77 6.58 10.24
N CYS A 45 9.02 6.15 10.35
CA CYS A 45 9.83 6.29 11.57
C CYS A 45 9.26 5.61 12.83
N ILE A 46 8.43 4.56 12.65
CA ILE A 46 7.81 3.84 13.78
C ILE A 46 8.87 3.15 14.65
N THR A 47 9.93 2.64 14.02
CA THR A 47 11.04 1.97 14.70
C THR A 47 11.77 2.90 15.66
N GLU A 48 12.13 4.08 15.19
CA GLU A 48 12.83 5.12 15.95
C GLU A 48 11.94 5.66 17.07
N MET A 49 10.65 5.86 16.77
CA MET A 49 9.67 6.25 17.77
C MET A 49 9.55 5.20 18.88
N SER A 50 9.54 3.91 18.54
CA SER A 50 9.46 2.83 19.55
C SER A 50 10.70 2.75 20.45
N VAL A 51 11.90 3.00 19.91
CA VAL A 51 13.15 3.00 20.68
C VAL A 51 13.22 4.20 21.62
N MET A 52 12.85 5.40 21.14
CA MET A 52 12.76 6.61 21.97
C MET A 52 11.79 6.44 23.14
N MET A 53 10.60 5.89 22.87
CA MET A 53 9.60 5.63 23.90
C MET A 53 10.07 4.57 24.92
N ALA A 54 10.84 3.57 24.48
CA ALA A 54 11.44 2.58 25.37
C ALA A 54 12.50 3.23 26.29
N CYS A 55 13.35 4.11 25.77
CA CYS A 55 14.32 4.85 26.57
C CYS A 55 13.62 5.74 27.61
N TRP A 56 12.61 6.52 27.19
CA TRP A 56 11.85 7.35 28.11
C TRP A 56 11.23 6.55 29.24
N LYS A 57 10.63 5.39 28.93
CA LYS A 57 10.02 4.53 29.96
C LYS A 57 11.03 4.07 31.01
N GLN A 58 12.30 3.86 30.64
CA GLN A 58 13.35 3.43 31.57
C GLN A 58 13.95 4.58 32.38
N ASN A 59 13.89 5.81 31.86
CA ASN A 59 14.55 6.99 32.42
C ASN A 59 13.55 8.05 32.88
N GLU A 60 12.36 7.64 33.32
CA GLU A 60 11.33 8.55 33.85
C GLU A 60 10.96 9.69 32.89
N PHE A 61 10.99 9.41 31.59
CA PHE A 61 10.73 10.37 30.51
C PHE A 61 11.68 11.58 30.51
N CYS A 62 12.91 11.39 31.00
CA CYS A 62 13.96 12.41 30.97
C CYS A 62 14.62 12.48 29.58
N ASP A 63 14.52 13.64 28.93
CA ASP A 63 15.10 13.87 27.61
C ASP A 63 16.63 13.82 27.62
N ASP A 64 17.26 14.33 28.68
CA ASP A 64 18.73 14.36 28.82
C ASP A 64 19.34 12.94 28.81
N ALA A 65 18.61 11.96 29.35
CA ALA A 65 19.03 10.56 29.36
C ALA A 65 18.84 9.87 27.99
N CYS A 66 17.94 10.39 27.15
CA CYS A 66 17.51 9.78 25.88
C CYS A 66 17.87 10.61 24.65
N ILE A 67 18.84 11.53 24.76
CA ILE A 67 19.23 12.47 23.69
C ILE A 67 19.56 11.73 22.38
N LYS A 68 20.20 10.57 22.45
CA LYS A 68 20.61 9.81 21.26
C LYS A 68 19.40 9.26 20.50
N GLU A 69 18.43 8.72 21.22
CA GLU A 69 17.21 8.15 20.69
C GLU A 69 16.30 9.24 20.12
N ILE A 70 16.24 10.40 20.80
CA ILE A 70 15.52 11.58 20.33
C ILE A 70 16.15 12.11 19.03
N GLN A 71 17.48 12.23 18.97
CA GLN A 71 18.19 12.63 17.74
C GLN A 71 17.93 11.66 16.59
N GLY A 72 18.01 10.34 16.84
CA GLY A 72 17.71 9.34 15.84
C GLY A 72 16.27 9.42 15.29
N PHE A 73 15.29 9.68 16.15
CA PHE A 73 13.91 9.91 15.73
C PHE A 73 13.77 11.19 14.88
N LEU A 74 14.36 12.30 15.32
CA LEU A 74 14.30 13.57 14.59
C LEU A 74 15.01 13.50 13.24
N ASP A 75 16.13 12.78 13.14
CA ASP A 75 16.84 12.60 11.88
C ASP A 75 16.05 11.73 10.90
N CYS A 76 15.35 10.68 11.38
CA CYS A 76 14.41 9.94 10.57
C CYS A 76 13.25 10.84 10.09
N PHE A 77 12.68 11.63 11.01
CA PHE A 77 11.57 12.54 10.69
C PHE A 77 11.98 13.53 9.61
N ARG A 78 13.12 14.22 9.78
CA ARG A 78 13.71 15.15 8.80
C ARG A 78 13.95 14.53 7.43
N GLY A 79 14.38 13.27 7.39
CA GLY A 79 14.50 12.52 6.12
C GLY A 79 13.15 12.28 5.44
N THR A 80 12.06 12.22 6.22
CA THR A 80 10.69 11.99 5.73
C THR A 80 9.87 13.27 5.53
N ASP A 81 10.31 14.42 6.04
CA ASP A 81 9.67 15.73 5.86
C ASP A 81 9.56 16.15 4.38
N GLY A 82 10.42 15.58 3.51
CA GLY A 82 10.31 15.71 2.06
C GLY A 82 9.15 14.94 1.42
N VAL A 83 8.47 14.06 2.17
CA VAL A 83 7.32 13.25 1.70
C VAL A 83 5.98 13.92 2.02
N TRP A 84 5.93 14.82 3.02
CA TRP A 84 4.70 15.55 3.40
C TRP A 84 4.35 16.73 2.49
N LEU A 85 5.23 17.08 1.53
CA LEU A 85 5.02 18.15 0.54
C LEU A 85 4.32 17.68 -0.76
N HIS A 86 3.83 16.42 -0.81
CA HIS A 86 3.15 15.86 -1.98
C HIS A 86 1.80 15.20 -1.69
#